data_AF-A0A2M9Z9X1-F1
#
_entry.id   AF-A0A2M9Z9X1-F1
#
_cell.length_a   1.000
_cell.length_b   1.000
_cell.length_c   1.000
_cell.angle_alpha   90.00
_cell.angle_beta   90.00
_cell.angle_gamma   90.00
#
_symmetry.space_group_name_H-M   'P 1'
#
loop_
_entity.id
_entity.type
_entity.pdbx_description
1 polymer ?
#
loop_
_entity_poly.entity_id
_entity_poly.type
_entity_poly.pdbx_seq_one_letter_code
_entity_poly.pdbx_strand_id
1 'polypeptide(L)'
;MSLQELHKIRTTKASWQDFVEYSIRTPFYKETKEKTNSLVEAIQLTLFHDYLSTFSEEEKKMFLSSPGDFRASAEKFTNILEGVRYSPEGYNERERGLFLGMVKSLLLEHKSSEGEVSDMERYHFYRCIIRFCSNLDYIVRVYERYKAYISQGSGV
;
A
#
# COMPACT_ATOMS: atom_id res chain seq x y z
N MET A 1 0.63 25.93 -10.26
CA MET A 1 -0.25 24.90 -9.68
C MET A 1 -1.66 25.47 -9.66
N SER A 2 -2.63 24.82 -10.28
CA SER A 2 -4.01 25.29 -10.35
C SER A 2 -4.78 25.00 -9.05
N LEU A 3 -5.89 25.70 -8.82
CA LEU A 3 -6.78 25.42 -7.68
C LEU A 3 -7.34 23.99 -7.68
N GLN A 4 -7.59 23.44 -8.87
CA GLN A 4 -8.03 22.04 -9.04
C GLN A 4 -6.93 21.05 -8.64
N GLU A 5 -5.67 21.32 -9.02
CA GLU A 5 -4.51 20.52 -8.60
C GLU A 5 -4.34 20.56 -7.06
N LEU A 6 -4.47 21.74 -6.44
CA LEU A 6 -4.40 21.90 -4.98
C LEU A 6 -5.52 21.14 -4.25
N HIS A 7 -6.74 21.18 -4.78
CA HIS A 7 -7.87 20.45 -4.20
C HIS A 7 -7.68 18.94 -4.30
N LYS A 8 -7.27 18.43 -5.48
CA LYS A 8 -6.92 17.01 -5.72
C LYS A 8 -5.83 16.55 -4.75
N ILE A 9 -4.82 17.39 -4.52
CA ILE A 9 -3.74 17.07 -3.56
C ILE A 9 -4.28 16.92 -2.14
N ARG A 10 -5.12 17.85 -1.70
CA ARG A 10 -5.67 17.83 -0.35
C ARG A 10 -6.59 16.62 -0.11
N THR A 11 -7.47 16.31 -1.06
CA THR A 11 -8.38 15.17 -0.95
C THR A 11 -7.63 13.84 -0.98
N THR A 12 -6.66 13.66 -1.89
CA THR A 12 -5.85 12.44 -1.93
C THR A 12 -5.06 12.23 -0.64
N LYS A 13 -4.46 13.29 -0.06
CA LYS A 13 -3.78 13.19 1.24
C LYS A 13 -4.71 12.72 2.36
N ALA A 14 -5.89 13.33 2.47
CA ALA A 14 -6.87 12.97 3.50
C ALA A 14 -7.33 11.51 3.34
N SER A 15 -7.59 11.05 2.11
CA SER A 15 -7.96 9.66 1.86
C SER A 15 -6.89 8.66 2.29
N TRP A 16 -5.61 8.97 2.10
CA TRP A 16 -4.51 8.10 2.58
C TRP A 16 -4.38 8.11 4.10
N GLN A 17 -4.62 9.24 4.75
CA GLN A 17 -4.66 9.32 6.21
C GLN A 17 -5.81 8.48 6.76
N ASP A 18 -7.02 8.64 6.21
CA ASP A 18 -8.20 7.86 6.60
C ASP A 18 -7.98 6.35 6.38
N PHE A 19 -7.36 5.97 5.25
CA PHE A 19 -7.00 4.59 4.98
C PHE A 19 -6.02 4.03 6.01
N VAL A 20 -4.95 4.76 6.35
CA VAL A 20 -4.00 4.30 7.37
C VAL A 20 -4.65 4.17 8.74
N GLU A 21 -5.49 5.13 9.14
CA GLU A 21 -6.27 5.05 10.38
C GLU A 21 -7.19 3.84 10.41
N TYR A 22 -7.86 3.57 9.30
CA TYR A 22 -8.70 2.39 9.14
C TYR A 22 -7.87 1.11 9.29
N SER A 23 -6.79 0.96 8.52
CA SER A 23 -5.93 -0.24 8.52
C SER A 23 -5.37 -0.54 9.90
N ILE A 24 -4.92 0.48 10.66
CA ILE A 24 -4.43 0.33 12.05
C ILE A 24 -5.51 -0.21 12.99
N ARG A 25 -6.78 0.09 12.73
CA ARG A 25 -7.90 -0.33 13.59
C ARG A 25 -8.45 -1.71 13.23
N THR A 26 -8.08 -2.25 12.06
CA THR A 26 -8.59 -3.55 11.60
C THR A 26 -8.21 -4.69 12.56
N PRO A 27 -9.10 -5.69 12.75
CA PRO A 27 -8.76 -6.90 13.48
C PRO A 27 -7.56 -7.63 12.86
N PHE A 28 -7.48 -7.66 11.53
CA PHE A 28 -6.38 -8.31 10.81
C PHE A 28 -5.03 -7.72 11.19
N TYR A 29 -4.90 -6.39 11.25
CA TYR A 29 -3.65 -5.73 11.66
C TYR A 29 -3.25 -6.06 13.10
N LYS A 30 -4.21 -6.02 14.03
CA LYS A 30 -3.95 -6.35 15.45
C LYS A 30 -3.43 -7.78 15.59
N GLU A 31 -4.10 -8.73 14.93
CA GLU A 31 -3.70 -10.14 14.92
C GLU A 31 -2.31 -10.35 14.31
N THR A 32 -2.04 -9.76 13.13
CA THR A 32 -0.72 -9.89 12.48
C THR A 32 0.38 -9.25 13.32
N LYS A 33 0.12 -8.11 13.97
CA LYS A 33 1.08 -7.45 14.84
C LYS A 33 1.45 -8.32 16.04
N GLU A 34 0.46 -8.98 16.65
CA GLU A 34 0.68 -9.93 17.74
C GLU A 34 1.44 -11.18 17.27
N LYS A 35 1.05 -11.78 16.14
CA LYS A 35 1.64 -13.02 15.64
C LYS A 35 3.07 -12.86 15.12
N THR A 36 3.35 -11.77 14.40
CA THR A 36 4.67 -11.56 13.78
C THR A 36 5.68 -10.91 14.72
N ASN A 37 5.21 -10.25 15.79
CA ASN A 37 6.02 -9.41 16.67
C ASN A 37 6.91 -8.40 15.90
N SER A 38 6.46 -7.98 14.71
CA SER A 38 7.20 -7.13 13.79
C SER A 38 6.28 -6.09 13.19
N LEU A 39 6.46 -4.83 13.60
CA LEU A 39 5.64 -3.71 13.14
C LEU A 39 5.62 -3.61 11.61
N VAL A 40 6.79 -3.70 10.98
CA VAL A 40 6.93 -3.57 9.53
C VAL A 40 6.28 -4.74 8.81
N GLU A 41 6.38 -5.96 9.35
CA GLU A 41 5.79 -7.14 8.74
C GLU A 41 4.27 -7.13 8.85
N ALA A 42 3.72 -6.79 10.02
CA ALA A 42 2.28 -6.62 10.18
C ALA A 42 1.71 -5.58 9.22
N ILE A 43 2.38 -4.44 9.06
CA ILE A 43 2.00 -3.40 8.09
C ILE A 43 2.03 -3.93 6.66
N GLN A 44 3.08 -4.66 6.28
CA GLN A 44 3.19 -5.26 4.95
C GLN A 44 2.02 -6.22 4.67
N LEU A 45 1.73 -7.11 5.62
CA LEU A 45 0.66 -8.09 5.49
C LEU A 45 -0.72 -7.42 5.43
N THR A 46 -0.97 -6.41 6.27
CA THR A 46 -2.23 -5.65 6.24
C THR A 46 -2.42 -4.91 4.93
N LEU A 47 -1.39 -4.23 4.43
CA LEU A 47 -1.49 -3.53 3.13
C LEU A 47 -1.75 -4.52 1.98
N PHE A 48 -1.17 -5.71 2.05
CA PHE A 48 -1.42 -6.76 1.05
C PHE A 48 -2.84 -7.33 1.16
N HIS A 49 -3.32 -7.56 2.37
CA HIS A 49 -4.68 -7.99 2.65
C HIS A 49 -5.70 -6.97 2.10
N ASP A 50 -5.49 -5.69 2.41
CA ASP A 50 -6.35 -4.60 1.96
C ASP A 50 -6.29 -4.46 0.43
N TYR A 51 -5.11 -4.61 -0.18
CA TYR A 51 -4.97 -4.69 -1.64
C TYR A 51 -5.80 -5.83 -2.24
N LEU A 52 -5.67 -7.05 -1.70
CA LEU A 52 -6.45 -8.20 -2.16
C LEU A 52 -7.96 -7.97 -2.00
N SER A 53 -8.39 -7.26 -0.95
CA SER A 53 -9.82 -6.99 -0.70
C SER A 53 -10.52 -6.20 -1.81
N THR A 54 -9.76 -5.50 -2.66
CA THR A 54 -10.28 -4.73 -3.80
C THR A 54 -10.68 -5.60 -5.01
N PHE A 55 -10.27 -6.87 -5.01
CA PHE A 55 -10.53 -7.83 -6.08
C PHE A 55 -11.70 -8.76 -5.74
N SER A 56 -12.27 -9.41 -6.76
CA SER A 56 -13.28 -10.45 -6.54
C SER A 56 -12.68 -11.69 -5.85
N GLU A 57 -13.51 -12.56 -5.28
CA GLU A 57 -13.04 -13.79 -4.65
C GLU A 57 -12.36 -14.74 -5.66
N GLU A 58 -12.83 -14.75 -6.91
CA GLU A 58 -12.23 -15.51 -8.01
C GLU A 58 -10.82 -15.00 -8.33
N GLU A 59 -10.65 -13.67 -8.42
CA GLU A 59 -9.36 -13.04 -8.65
C GLU A 59 -8.38 -13.29 -7.49
N LYS A 60 -8.86 -13.19 -6.23
CA LYS A 60 -8.04 -13.51 -5.06
C LYS A 60 -7.54 -14.96 -5.11
N LYS A 61 -8.43 -15.93 -5.38
CA LYS A 61 -8.05 -17.34 -5.52
C LYS A 61 -7.05 -17.55 -6.63
N MET A 62 -7.23 -16.89 -7.78
CA MET A 62 -6.30 -16.94 -8.90
C MET A 62 -4.92 -16.40 -8.49
N PHE A 63 -4.85 -15.22 -7.88
CA PHE A 63 -3.58 -14.62 -7.47
C PHE A 63 -2.86 -15.45 -6.40
N LEU A 64 -3.59 -16.05 -5.47
CA LEU A 64 -2.99 -16.90 -4.43
C LEU A 64 -2.50 -18.25 -4.97
N SER A 65 -3.15 -18.78 -6.00
CA SER A 65 -2.78 -20.06 -6.64
C SER A 65 -1.75 -19.92 -7.76
N SER A 66 -1.67 -18.77 -8.43
CA SER A 66 -0.78 -18.51 -9.56
C SER A 66 0.11 -17.28 -9.31
N PRO A 67 1.38 -17.48 -8.92
CA PRO A 67 2.34 -16.39 -8.76
C PRO A 67 2.56 -15.57 -10.03
N GLY A 68 2.41 -16.19 -11.21
CA GLY A 68 2.52 -15.53 -12.50
C GLY A 68 1.40 -14.52 -12.74
N ASP A 69 0.15 -14.92 -12.48
CA ASP A 69 -1.02 -14.04 -12.63
C ASP A 69 -0.98 -12.89 -11.63
N PHE A 70 -0.58 -13.19 -10.39
CA PHE A 70 -0.34 -12.15 -9.39
C PHE A 70 0.75 -11.17 -9.85
N ARG A 71 1.91 -11.66 -10.33
CA ARG A 71 3.00 -10.79 -10.79
C ARG A 71 2.55 -9.87 -11.93
N ALA A 72 1.80 -10.39 -12.89
CA ALA A 72 1.25 -9.59 -13.99
C ALA A 72 0.26 -8.52 -13.50
N SER A 73 -0.57 -8.86 -12.49
CA SER A 73 -1.47 -7.90 -11.83
C SER A 73 -0.70 -6.83 -11.06
N ALA A 74 0.30 -7.22 -10.28
CA ALA A 74 1.16 -6.32 -9.50
C ALA A 74 1.97 -5.38 -10.40
N GLU A 75 2.50 -5.88 -11.51
CA GLU A 75 3.18 -5.07 -12.52
C GLU A 75 2.24 -3.99 -13.07
N LYS A 76 1.03 -4.38 -13.46
CA LYS A 76 -0.03 -3.43 -13.86
C LYS A 76 -0.30 -2.41 -12.75
N PHE A 77 -0.54 -2.84 -11.51
CA PHE A 77 -0.78 -1.95 -10.37
C PHE A 77 0.35 -0.92 -10.17
N THR A 78 1.60 -1.40 -10.12
CA THR A 78 2.78 -0.52 -9.97
C THR A 78 2.97 0.42 -11.15
N ASN A 79 2.40 0.12 -12.32
CA ASN A 79 2.41 0.97 -13.51
C ASN A 79 1.19 1.90 -13.60
N ILE A 80 0.08 1.62 -12.90
CA ILE A 80 -1.23 2.24 -13.17
C ILE A 80 -1.67 3.33 -12.20
N LEU A 81 -1.18 3.39 -10.95
CA LEU A 81 -1.67 4.30 -9.87
C LEU A 81 -2.57 5.45 -10.32
N GLU A 82 -3.86 5.09 -10.37
CA GLU A 82 -5.15 5.75 -10.59
C GLU A 82 -5.35 6.89 -11.62
N GLY A 83 -4.35 7.66 -12.04
CA GLY A 83 -4.54 8.69 -13.09
C GLY A 83 -4.34 8.19 -14.53
N VAL A 84 -3.79 6.99 -14.66
CA VAL A 84 -2.79 6.78 -15.71
C VAL A 84 -3.23 5.82 -16.82
N ARG A 85 -4.31 5.07 -16.62
CA ARG A 85 -4.84 4.15 -17.65
C ARG A 85 -6.09 4.66 -18.38
N TYR A 86 -6.80 5.61 -17.77
CA TYR A 86 -7.99 6.22 -18.36
C TYR A 86 -7.70 7.62 -18.95
N SER A 87 -6.46 8.10 -18.86
CA SER A 87 -5.99 9.15 -19.75
C SER A 87 -5.92 8.57 -21.18
N PRO A 88 -6.52 9.24 -22.19
CA PRO A 88 -6.35 8.88 -23.59
C PRO A 88 -4.87 8.80 -24.02
N GLU A 89 -3.97 9.44 -23.26
CA GLU A 89 -2.56 9.65 -23.57
C GLU A 89 -1.63 8.58 -22.96
N GLY A 90 -2.17 7.69 -22.10
CA GLY A 90 -1.38 6.64 -21.45
C GLY A 90 -0.58 7.12 -20.23
N TYR A 91 0.62 6.55 -20.03
CA TYR A 91 1.37 6.71 -18.78
C TYR A 91 1.77 8.17 -18.48
N ASN A 92 1.31 8.74 -17.36
CA ASN A 92 1.57 10.13 -16.96
C ASN A 92 2.58 10.17 -15.80
N GLU A 93 3.86 10.33 -16.15
CA GLU A 93 4.97 10.40 -15.21
C GLU A 93 4.82 11.55 -14.19
N ARG A 94 4.24 12.68 -14.61
CA ARG A 94 4.02 13.85 -13.75
C ARG A 94 2.98 13.56 -12.68
N GLU A 95 1.86 12.92 -13.02
CA GLU A 95 0.84 12.53 -12.04
C GLU A 95 1.36 11.48 -11.05
N ARG A 96 2.17 10.51 -11.51
CA ARG A 96 2.85 9.58 -10.61
C ARG A 96 3.81 10.28 -9.66
N GLY A 97 4.60 11.23 -10.17
CA GLY A 97 5.49 12.05 -9.36
C GLY A 97 4.75 12.83 -8.27
N LEU A 98 3.61 13.42 -8.63
CA LEU A 98 2.71 14.10 -7.69
C LEU A 98 2.14 13.13 -6.65
N PHE A 99 1.65 11.97 -7.06
CA PHE A 99 1.14 10.93 -6.15
C PHE A 99 2.19 10.51 -5.11
N LEU A 100 3.37 10.11 -5.56
CA LEU A 100 4.45 9.71 -4.65
C LEU A 100 4.94 10.88 -3.80
N GLY A 101 4.96 12.10 -4.33
CA GLY A 101 5.26 13.31 -3.59
C GLY A 101 4.28 13.57 -2.44
N MET A 102 2.98 13.34 -2.67
CA MET A 102 1.95 13.49 -1.63
C MET A 102 2.14 12.50 -0.49
N VAL A 103 2.31 11.21 -0.78
CA VAL A 103 2.52 10.20 0.27
C VAL A 103 3.85 10.42 0.99
N LYS A 104 4.90 10.88 0.28
CA LYS A 104 6.17 11.28 0.90
C LYS A 104 6.02 12.47 1.83
N SER A 105 5.17 13.45 1.50
CA SER A 105 4.94 14.58 2.41
C SER A 105 4.23 14.15 3.70
N LEU A 106 3.28 13.21 3.63
CA LEU A 106 2.68 12.60 4.82
C LEU A 106 3.73 11.88 5.68
N LEU A 107 4.66 11.16 5.04
CA LEU A 107 5.80 10.54 5.74
C LEU A 107 6.65 11.57 6.50
N LEU A 108 6.86 12.75 5.93
CA LEU A 108 7.65 13.83 6.54
C LEU A 108 6.90 14.54 7.67
N GLU A 109 5.57 14.61 7.61
CA GLU A 109 4.73 15.16 8.69
C GLU A 109 4.87 14.34 10.00
N HIS A 110 5.29 13.08 9.91
CA HIS A 110 5.60 12.21 11.06
C HIS A 110 7.08 12.17 11.44
N LYS A 111 7.90 13.09 10.91
CA LYS A 111 9.27 13.34 11.38
C LYS A 111 9.33 14.70 12.07
N SER A 112 10.01 14.76 13.21
CA SER A 112 10.37 16.00 13.88
C SER A 112 11.37 16.78 13.03
N SER A 113 11.53 18.07 13.33
CA SER A 113 12.58 18.93 12.75
C SER A 113 13.99 18.41 12.98
N GLU A 114 14.18 17.56 13.98
CA GLU A 114 15.46 16.91 14.34
C GLU A 114 15.63 15.54 13.65
N GLY A 115 14.62 15.10 12.88
CA GLY A 115 14.64 13.84 12.14
C GLY A 115 14.10 12.63 12.91
N GLU A 116 13.67 12.82 14.16
CA GLU A 116 13.06 11.77 14.99
C GLU A 116 11.64 11.48 14.53
N VAL A 117 11.25 10.20 14.49
CA VAL A 117 9.91 9.81 14.06
C VAL A 117 8.95 9.92 15.24
N SER A 118 8.00 10.84 15.16
CA SER A 118 7.02 11.10 16.25
C SER A 118 5.96 10.02 16.36
N ASP A 119 5.67 9.34 15.25
CA ASP A 119 4.72 8.22 15.18
C ASP A 119 5.28 7.11 14.29
N MET A 120 5.87 6.10 14.94
CA MET A 120 6.51 4.99 14.24
C MET A 120 5.53 4.17 13.41
N GLU A 121 4.29 4.00 13.85
CA GLU A 121 3.30 3.16 13.18
C GLU A 121 2.84 3.80 11.88
N ARG A 122 2.37 5.04 11.93
CA ARG A 122 1.93 5.80 10.75
C ARG A 122 3.08 6.03 9.77
N TYR A 123 4.27 6.36 10.29
CA TYR A 123 5.47 6.50 9.47
C TYR A 123 5.78 5.23 8.67
N HIS A 124 5.75 4.06 9.32
CA HIS A 124 6.01 2.80 8.64
C HIS A 124 4.90 2.41 7.66
N PHE A 125 3.65 2.77 7.92
CA PHE A 125 2.54 2.62 6.97
C PHE A 125 2.80 3.39 5.69
N TYR A 126 3.04 4.70 5.76
CA TYR A 126 3.31 5.51 4.57
C TYR A 126 4.55 5.05 3.82
N ARG A 127 5.61 4.66 4.54
CA ARG A 127 6.82 4.09 3.93
C ARG A 127 6.51 2.80 3.15
N CYS A 128 5.67 1.93 3.69
CA CYS A 128 5.26 0.70 3.02
C CYS A 128 4.34 0.98 1.84
N ILE A 129 3.37 1.90 1.96
CA ILE A 129 2.50 2.33 0.85
C ILE A 129 3.34 2.83 -0.33
N ILE A 130 4.30 3.72 -0.10
CA ILE A 130 5.22 4.21 -1.14
C ILE A 130 5.90 3.04 -1.84
N ARG A 131 6.41 2.06 -1.09
CA ARG A 131 7.12 0.90 -1.66
C ARG A 131 6.20 -0.03 -2.43
N PHE A 132 5.01 -0.33 -1.91
CA PHE A 132 3.96 -1.11 -2.59
C PHE A 132 3.61 -0.50 -3.94
N CYS A 133 3.49 0.83 -3.96
CA CYS A 133 3.09 1.60 -5.13
C CYS A 133 4.20 1.77 -6.18
N SER A 134 5.48 1.68 -5.79
CA SER A 134 6.61 2.06 -6.65
C SER A 134 7.64 0.97 -6.90
N ASN A 135 7.53 -0.20 -6.27
CA ASN A 135 8.55 -1.24 -6.35
C ASN A 135 7.88 -2.63 -6.51
N LEU A 136 7.93 -3.17 -7.74
CA LEU A 136 7.38 -4.49 -8.07
C LEU A 136 7.97 -5.61 -7.21
N ASP A 137 9.30 -5.64 -7.04
CA ASP A 137 9.94 -6.68 -6.23
C ASP A 137 9.50 -6.59 -4.76
N TYR A 138 9.17 -5.40 -4.26
CA TYR A 138 8.66 -5.23 -2.91
C TYR A 138 7.29 -5.88 -2.74
N ILE A 139 6.33 -5.56 -3.62
CA ILE A 139 4.99 -6.15 -3.54
C ILE A 139 5.03 -7.67 -3.76
N VAL A 140 5.90 -8.17 -4.65
CA VAL A 140 6.11 -9.61 -4.85
C VAL A 140 6.70 -10.30 -3.61
N ARG A 141 7.69 -9.71 -2.94
CA ARG A 141 8.19 -10.25 -1.68
C ARG A 141 7.13 -10.28 -0.59
N VAL A 142 6.26 -9.27 -0.53
CA VAL A 142 5.17 -9.25 0.44
C VAL A 142 4.10 -10.29 0.12
N TYR A 143 3.80 -10.54 -1.16
CA TYR A 143 2.95 -11.65 -1.58
C TYR A 143 3.44 -13.00 -1.05
N GLU A 144 4.74 -13.31 -1.19
CA GLU A 144 5.30 -14.56 -0.68
C GLU A 144 5.18 -14.65 0.85
N ARG A 145 5.44 -13.54 1.56
CA ARG A 145 5.24 -13.46 3.02
C ARG A 145 3.78 -13.68 3.40
N TYR A 146 2.86 -13.10 2.66
CA TYR A 146 1.42 -13.24 2.88
C TYR A 146 0.98 -14.70 2.70
N LYS A 147 1.45 -15.37 1.65
CA LYS A 147 1.18 -16.80 1.45
C LYS A 147 1.73 -17.66 2.58
N ALA A 148 2.94 -17.38 3.04
CA ALA A 148 3.51 -18.06 4.20
C ALA A 148 2.66 -17.83 5.46
N TYR A 149 2.27 -16.59 5.74
CA TYR A 149 1.44 -16.22 6.88
C TYR A 149 0.09 -16.97 6.90
N ILE A 150 -0.66 -16.96 5.80
CA ILE A 150 -1.97 -17.64 5.75
C ILE A 150 -1.84 -19.17 5.80
N SER A 151 -0.73 -19.73 5.30
CA SER A 151 -0.47 -21.17 5.38
C SER A 151 -0.17 -21.63 6.81
N GLN A 152 0.42 -20.78 7.64
CA GLN A 152 0.64 -21.03 9.07
C GLN A 152 -0.66 -20.94 9.88
N GLY A 153 -1.66 -20.20 9.39
CA GLY A 153 -2.98 -20.09 9.99
C GLY A 153 -3.99 -21.17 9.56
N SER A 154 -3.68 -21.96 8.54
CA SER A 154 -4.56 -23.01 7.99
C SER A 154 -4.42 -24.37 8.71
N GLY A 155 -3.91 -24.36 9.94
CA GLY A 155 -3.85 -25.50 10.83
C GLY A 155 -5.07 -25.57 11.75
N VAL A 156 -6.28 -25.66 11.19
CA VAL A 156 -7.50 -26.16 11.87
C VAL A 156 -8.32 -26.96 10.87
#